data_AF-A0A2H4UY55-F1
#
_entry.id   AF-A0A2H4UY55-F1
#
_cell.length_a   1.000
_cell.length_b   1.000
_cell.length_c   1.000
_cell.angle_alpha   90.00
_cell.angle_beta   90.00
_cell.angle_gamma   90.00
#
_symmetry.space_group_name_H-M   'P 1'
#
loop_
_entity.id
_entity.type
_entity.pdbx_description
1 polymer ?
#
loop_
_entity_poly.entity_id
_entity_poly.type
_entity_poly.pdbx_seq_one_letter_code
_entity_poly.pdbx_strand_id
1 'polypeptide(L)'
;MLFTNSLLFAEQFGFNTNLLETNVLNLAVVLAVVVIYIGDALKSLLANRKQTILNNFQEADKRALEAQERLKQAQQQFDEAKNKAQQITDQAILTIERERSQIVQQNQEDIKRLSSVQKETLQFEQQKAQSELAQKLVKLALHQVNEKLNKRLNASIHSAINNFQIVLFTNYKPQ
;
A
#
# COMPACT_ATOMS: atom_id res chain seq x y z
N MET A 1 62.63 -49.98 -113.62
CA MET A 1 62.67 -51.44 -113.40
C MET A 1 63.06 -51.66 -111.95
N LEU A 2 62.33 -52.36 -111.07
CA LEU A 2 61.02 -53.04 -111.13
C LEU A 2 60.37 -53.00 -109.71
N PHE A 3 59.04 -53.16 -109.64
CA PHE A 3 58.14 -53.70 -108.58
C PHE A 3 58.77 -54.30 -107.28
N THR A 4 58.19 -54.40 -106.08
CA THR A 4 56.84 -54.20 -105.43
C THR A 4 57.04 -54.31 -103.87
N ASN A 5 56.11 -54.20 -102.91
CA ASN A 5 54.63 -54.09 -102.87
C ASN A 5 54.12 -53.34 -101.59
N SER A 6 52.79 -53.32 -101.39
CA SER A 6 52.01 -52.91 -100.20
C SER A 6 52.24 -53.66 -98.88
N LEU A 7 52.13 -52.97 -97.73
CA LEU A 7 51.11 -53.26 -96.70
C LEU A 7 51.00 -52.16 -95.61
N LEU A 8 49.77 -51.95 -95.13
CA LEU A 8 49.45 -51.20 -93.91
C LEU A 8 50.09 -51.87 -92.68
N PHE A 9 50.51 -51.09 -91.69
CA PHE A 9 50.09 -51.23 -90.29
C PHE A 9 50.42 -49.94 -89.53
N ALA A 10 49.44 -49.34 -88.86
CA ALA A 10 49.69 -48.24 -87.94
C ALA A 10 50.43 -48.78 -86.71
N GLU A 11 51.38 -48.01 -86.17
CA GLU A 11 51.99 -48.33 -84.88
C GLU A 11 50.89 -48.34 -83.82
N GLN A 12 50.56 -49.55 -83.36
CA GLN A 12 49.53 -49.75 -82.35
C GLN A 12 50.08 -49.30 -81.01
N PHE A 13 49.76 -48.05 -80.64
CA PHE A 13 50.09 -47.45 -79.34
C PHE A 13 49.37 -48.24 -78.23
N GLY A 14 50.00 -49.32 -77.77
CA GLY A 14 49.47 -50.27 -76.81
C GLY A 14 49.41 -49.69 -75.40
N PHE A 15 48.46 -48.79 -75.14
CA PHE A 15 48.13 -48.40 -73.78
C PHE A 15 47.67 -49.63 -72.99
N ASN A 16 48.44 -50.02 -71.98
CA ASN A 16 48.11 -51.16 -71.12
C ASN A 16 46.97 -50.76 -70.16
N THR A 17 45.73 -50.90 -70.62
CA THR A 17 44.55 -50.38 -69.90
C THR A 17 44.39 -51.01 -68.52
N ASN A 18 44.91 -52.21 -68.26
CA ASN A 18 44.87 -52.86 -66.94
C ASN A 18 45.27 -51.94 -65.76
N LEU A 19 46.26 -51.07 -65.95
CA LEU A 19 46.72 -50.14 -64.90
C LEU A 19 45.82 -48.92 -64.69
N LEU A 20 45.13 -48.46 -65.74
CA LEU A 20 44.21 -47.32 -65.65
C LEU A 20 42.79 -47.79 -65.34
N GLU A 21 42.27 -48.73 -66.12
CA GLU A 21 40.92 -49.28 -66.04
C GLU A 21 40.63 -49.90 -64.68
N THR A 22 41.48 -50.80 -64.18
CA THR A 22 41.25 -51.46 -62.88
C THR A 22 41.34 -50.49 -61.69
N ASN A 23 42.33 -49.59 -61.70
CA ASN A 23 42.54 -48.64 -60.60
C ASN A 23 41.51 -47.50 -60.61
N VAL A 24 41.15 -46.97 -61.78
CA VAL A 24 40.11 -45.94 -61.92
C VAL A 24 38.74 -46.54 -61.63
N LEU A 25 38.45 -47.78 -62.03
CA LEU A 25 37.19 -48.46 -61.69
C LEU A 25 37.08 -48.68 -60.17
N ASN A 26 38.13 -49.18 -59.51
CA ASN A 26 38.15 -49.34 -58.05
C ASN A 26 37.98 -48.00 -57.33
N LEU A 27 38.71 -46.96 -57.76
CA LEU A 27 38.58 -45.61 -57.21
C LEU A 27 37.18 -45.03 -57.44
N ALA A 28 36.58 -45.24 -58.61
CA ALA A 28 35.22 -44.78 -58.92
C ALA A 28 34.17 -45.46 -58.04
N VAL A 29 34.29 -46.76 -57.77
CA VAL A 29 33.42 -47.48 -56.84
C VAL A 29 33.58 -46.95 -55.41
N VAL A 30 34.81 -46.76 -54.93
CA VAL A 30 35.08 -46.20 -53.59
C VAL A 30 34.55 -44.76 -53.48
N LEU A 31 34.76 -43.92 -54.50
CA LEU A 31 34.23 -42.55 -54.53
C LEU A 31 32.71 -42.53 -54.58
N ALA A 32 32.04 -43.42 -55.33
CA ALA A 32 30.59 -43.50 -55.35
C ALA A 32 30.02 -43.84 -53.96
N VAL A 33 30.61 -44.84 -53.28
CA VAL A 33 30.24 -45.19 -51.89
C VAL A 33 30.48 -44.00 -50.95
N VAL A 34 31.64 -43.37 -51.00
CA VAL A 34 31.98 -42.21 -50.15
C VAL A 34 31.03 -41.03 -50.38
N VAL A 35 30.73 -40.68 -51.63
CA VAL A 35 29.85 -39.56 -51.98
C VAL A 35 28.40 -39.81 -51.53
N ILE A 36 27.92 -41.05 -51.59
CA ILE A 36 26.57 -41.41 -51.10
C ILE A 36 26.55 -41.32 -49.56
N TYR A 37 27.36 -42.12 -48.86
CA TYR A 37 27.26 -42.23 -47.40
C TYR A 37 27.74 -40.97 -46.65
N ILE A 38 28.87 -40.36 -47.05
CA ILE A 38 29.39 -39.16 -46.38
C ILE A 38 28.67 -37.91 -46.88
N GLY A 39 28.31 -37.85 -48.17
CA GLY A 39 27.60 -36.71 -48.74
C GLY A 39 26.24 -36.47 -48.07
N ASP A 40 25.48 -37.52 -47.79
CA ASP A 40 24.17 -37.37 -47.13
C ASP A 40 24.29 -37.00 -45.64
N ALA A 41 25.31 -37.52 -44.94
CA ALA A 41 25.64 -37.09 -43.58
C ALA A 41 26.02 -35.60 -43.53
N LEU A 42 26.87 -35.13 -44.46
CA LEU A 42 27.27 -33.72 -44.56
C LEU A 42 26.10 -32.81 -44.94
N LYS A 43 25.26 -33.20 -45.91
CA LYS A 43 24.03 -32.46 -46.27
C LYS A 43 23.10 -32.31 -45.07
N SER A 44 22.89 -33.38 -44.30
CA SER A 44 22.08 -33.37 -43.08
C SER A 44 22.65 -32.42 -42.02
N LEU A 45 23.97 -32.46 -41.77
CA LEU A 45 24.64 -31.55 -40.84
C LEU A 45 24.51 -30.08 -41.27
N LEU A 46 24.69 -29.77 -42.57
CA LEU A 46 24.53 -28.41 -43.09
C LEU A 46 23.07 -27.94 -43.05
N ALA A 47 22.11 -28.80 -43.37
CA ALA A 47 20.68 -28.50 -43.27
C ALA A 47 20.27 -28.20 -41.81
N ASN A 48 20.71 -29.04 -40.86
CA ASN A 48 20.50 -28.82 -39.43
C ASN A 48 21.13 -27.50 -38.96
N ARG A 49 22.39 -27.21 -39.34
CA ARG A 49 23.05 -25.93 -39.01
C ARG A 49 22.29 -24.73 -39.57
N LYS A 50 21.82 -24.80 -40.83
CA LYS A 50 20.98 -23.75 -41.44
C LYS A 50 19.69 -23.55 -40.65
N GLN A 51 19.01 -24.64 -40.27
CA GLN A 51 17.77 -24.55 -39.50
C GLN A 51 18.01 -23.97 -38.09
N THR A 52 19.07 -24.37 -37.39
CA THR A 52 19.44 -23.80 -36.09
C THR A 52 19.71 -22.30 -36.19
N ILE A 53 20.45 -21.85 -37.22
CA ILE A 53 20.73 -20.43 -37.43
C ILE A 53 19.43 -19.65 -37.68
N LEU A 54 18.55 -20.14 -38.55
CA LEU A 54 17.25 -19.51 -38.82
C LEU A 54 16.36 -19.44 -37.58
N ASN A 55 16.27 -20.53 -36.80
CA ASN A 55 15.52 -20.57 -35.55
C ASN A 55 16.09 -19.56 -34.54
N ASN A 56 17.41 -19.47 -34.40
CA ASN A 56 18.07 -18.54 -33.48
C ASN A 56 17.80 -17.08 -33.86
N PHE A 57 17.79 -16.73 -35.15
CA PHE A 57 17.41 -15.40 -35.62
C PHE A 57 15.94 -15.09 -35.33
N GLN A 58 15.03 -16.00 -35.68
CA GLN A 58 13.59 -15.84 -35.39
C GLN A 58 13.30 -15.69 -33.88
N GLU A 59 14.02 -16.44 -33.04
CA GLU A 59 13.89 -16.33 -31.59
C GLU A 59 14.49 -15.01 -31.06
N ALA A 60 15.61 -14.56 -31.60
CA ALA A 60 16.21 -13.27 -31.25
C ALA A 60 15.27 -12.09 -31.62
N ASP A 61 14.71 -12.10 -32.82
CA ASP A 61 13.74 -11.09 -33.28
C ASP A 61 12.49 -11.10 -32.39
N LYS A 62 11.94 -12.28 -32.08
CA LYS A 62 10.79 -12.42 -31.18
C LYS A 62 11.11 -11.86 -29.78
N ARG A 63 12.25 -12.22 -29.19
CA ARG A 63 12.67 -11.71 -27.87
C ARG A 63 12.89 -10.19 -27.89
N ALA A 64 13.40 -9.62 -28.98
CA ALA A 64 13.57 -8.18 -29.14
C ALA A 64 12.22 -7.45 -29.19
N LEU A 65 11.24 -7.98 -29.95
CA LEU A 65 9.88 -7.46 -30.00
C LEU A 65 9.17 -7.54 -28.64
N GLU A 66 9.24 -8.69 -27.96
CA GLU A 66 8.68 -8.85 -26.60
C GLU A 66 9.33 -7.89 -25.59
N ALA A 67 10.64 -7.67 -25.66
CA ALA A 67 11.35 -6.72 -24.81
C ALA A 67 10.92 -5.27 -25.08
N GLN A 68 10.74 -4.90 -26.35
CA GLN A 68 10.26 -3.58 -26.75
C GLN A 68 8.81 -3.32 -26.30
N GLU A 69 7.93 -4.33 -26.40
CA GLU A 69 6.56 -4.24 -25.91
C GLU A 69 6.52 -4.09 -24.37
N ARG A 70 7.27 -4.93 -23.65
CA ARG A 70 7.38 -4.82 -22.17
C ARG A 70 7.94 -3.47 -21.73
N LEU A 71 8.92 -2.92 -22.44
CA LEU A 71 9.45 -1.58 -22.17
C LEU A 71 8.38 -0.50 -22.36
N LYS A 72 7.59 -0.59 -23.43
CA LYS A 72 6.47 0.35 -23.69
C LYS A 72 5.40 0.26 -22.59
N GLN A 73 5.02 -0.96 -22.18
CA GLN A 73 4.07 -1.17 -21.09
C GLN A 73 4.59 -0.63 -19.75
N ALA A 74 5.87 -0.88 -19.43
CA ALA A 74 6.52 -0.37 -18.23
C ALA A 74 6.59 1.16 -18.21
N GLN A 75 6.87 1.80 -19.35
CA GLN A 75 6.85 3.26 -19.48
C GLN A 75 5.45 3.84 -19.24
N GLN A 76 4.41 3.22 -19.81
CA GLN A 76 3.02 3.64 -19.58
C GLN A 76 2.64 3.52 -18.09
N GLN A 77 2.96 2.40 -17.45
CA GLN A 77 2.71 2.19 -16.01
C GLN A 77 3.50 3.19 -15.14
N PHE A 78 4.73 3.55 -15.54
CA PHE A 78 5.54 4.56 -14.85
C PHE A 78 4.90 5.96 -14.95
N ASP A 79 4.44 6.37 -16.13
CA ASP A 79 3.80 7.66 -16.33
C ASP A 79 2.44 7.74 -15.61
N GLU A 80 1.65 6.66 -15.60
CA GLU A 80 0.45 6.53 -14.77
C GLU A 80 0.75 6.63 -13.27
N ALA A 81 1.76 5.91 -12.79
CA ALA A 81 2.18 5.95 -11.38
C ALA A 81 2.66 7.34 -10.96
N LYS A 82 3.41 8.04 -11.83
CA LYS A 82 3.87 9.42 -11.63
C LYS A 82 2.69 10.40 -11.55
N ASN A 83 1.73 10.30 -12.47
CA ASN A 83 0.53 11.13 -12.45
C ASN A 83 -0.31 10.88 -11.18
N LYS A 84 -0.47 9.61 -10.78
CA LYS A 84 -1.16 9.24 -9.54
C LYS A 84 -0.44 9.73 -8.28
N ALA A 85 0.89 9.71 -8.27
CA ALA A 85 1.69 10.28 -7.17
C ALA A 85 1.45 11.79 -7.04
N GLN A 86 1.45 12.53 -8.15
CA GLN A 86 1.14 13.97 -8.14
C GLN A 86 -0.28 14.23 -7.62
N GLN A 87 -1.27 13.48 -8.10
CA GLN A 87 -2.66 13.60 -7.61
C GLN A 87 -2.78 13.33 -6.10
N ILE A 88 -2.02 12.37 -5.56
CA ILE A 88 -1.98 12.10 -4.11
C ILE A 88 -1.39 13.30 -3.37
N THR A 89 -0.30 13.91 -3.86
CA THR A 89 0.31 15.11 -3.27
C THR A 89 -0.66 16.29 -3.27
N ASP A 90 -1.31 16.57 -4.41
CA ASP A 90 -2.26 17.68 -4.55
C ASP A 90 -3.48 17.48 -3.63
N GLN A 91 -4.01 16.26 -3.58
CA GLN A 91 -5.12 15.90 -2.69
C GLN A 91 -4.72 15.96 -1.21
N ALA A 92 -3.49 15.59 -0.86
CA ALA A 92 -2.99 15.69 0.51
C ALA A 92 -2.92 17.14 0.99
N ILE A 93 -2.44 18.07 0.15
CA ILE A 93 -2.40 19.51 0.46
C ILE A 93 -3.82 20.05 0.73
N LEU A 94 -4.78 19.70 -0.13
CA LEU A 94 -6.19 20.10 0.04
C LEU A 94 -6.85 19.49 1.29
N THR A 95 -6.47 18.26 1.66
CA THR A 95 -6.96 17.61 2.89
C THR A 95 -6.36 18.27 4.13
N ILE A 96 -5.05 18.52 4.15
CA ILE A 96 -4.35 19.17 5.28
C ILE A 96 -4.94 20.56 5.58
N GLU A 97 -5.19 21.39 4.56
CA GLU A 97 -5.75 22.72 4.80
C GLU A 97 -7.21 22.67 5.28
N ARG A 98 -8.01 21.70 4.80
CA ARG A 98 -9.37 21.45 5.32
C ARG A 98 -9.33 20.99 6.78
N GLU A 99 -8.50 20.02 7.12
CA GLU A 99 -8.35 19.51 8.49
C GLU A 99 -7.86 20.60 9.43
N ARG A 100 -6.89 21.41 9.00
CA ARG A 100 -6.41 22.58 9.75
C ARG A 100 -7.54 23.56 10.05
N SER A 101 -8.36 23.90 9.05
CA SER A 101 -9.51 24.78 9.23
C SER A 101 -10.54 24.18 10.22
N GLN A 102 -10.83 22.89 10.10
CA GLN A 102 -11.72 22.15 11.00
C GLN A 102 -11.21 22.12 12.44
N ILE A 103 -9.92 21.82 12.65
CA ILE A 103 -9.29 21.81 13.98
C ILE A 103 -9.34 23.21 14.62
N VAL A 104 -9.07 24.27 13.84
CA VAL A 104 -9.18 25.65 14.34
C VAL A 104 -10.62 25.98 14.75
N GLN A 105 -11.62 25.60 13.95
CA GLN A 105 -13.03 25.81 14.27
C GLN A 105 -13.44 25.03 15.54
N GLN A 106 -13.14 23.73 15.59
CA GLN A 106 -13.46 22.86 16.73
C GLN A 106 -12.81 23.37 18.02
N ASN A 107 -11.53 23.75 17.99
CA ASN A 107 -10.85 24.35 19.13
C ASN A 107 -11.52 25.65 19.60
N GLN A 108 -12.01 26.50 18.69
CA GLN A 108 -12.76 27.72 19.07
C GLN A 108 -14.11 27.40 19.71
N GLU A 109 -14.83 26.38 19.23
CA GLU A 109 -16.10 25.93 19.80
C GLU A 109 -15.89 25.28 21.17
N ASP A 110 -14.83 24.49 21.33
CA ASP A 110 -14.45 23.85 22.59
C ASP A 110 -14.00 24.88 23.65
N ILE A 111 -13.22 25.90 23.27
CA ILE A 111 -12.86 27.03 24.15
C ILE A 111 -14.11 27.79 24.61
N LYS A 112 -15.08 28.03 23.71
CA LYS A 112 -16.37 28.66 24.06
C LYS A 112 -17.16 27.79 25.04
N ARG A 113 -17.26 26.47 24.80
CA ARG A 113 -17.96 25.52 25.67
C ARG A 113 -17.32 25.46 27.05
N LEU A 114 -15.99 25.32 27.11
CA LEU A 114 -15.21 25.33 28.35
C LEU A 114 -15.42 26.63 29.14
N SER A 115 -15.45 27.78 28.45
CA SER A 115 -15.71 29.09 29.05
C SER A 115 -17.14 29.21 29.63
N SER A 116 -18.13 28.53 29.06
CA SER A 116 -19.49 28.47 29.63
C SER A 116 -19.51 27.62 30.89
N VAL A 117 -19.01 26.38 30.79
CA VAL A 117 -18.93 25.43 31.92
C VAL A 117 -18.14 26.00 33.10
N GLN A 118 -17.07 26.74 32.84
CA GLN A 118 -16.29 27.42 33.88
C GLN A 118 -17.12 28.49 34.61
N LYS A 119 -17.91 29.30 33.88
CA LYS A 119 -18.79 30.32 34.48
C LYS A 119 -19.92 29.69 35.29
N GLU A 120 -20.56 28.66 34.75
CA GLU A 120 -21.64 27.91 35.41
C GLU A 120 -21.13 27.25 36.70
N THR A 121 -19.97 26.60 36.64
CA THR A 121 -19.31 25.98 37.82
C THR A 121 -18.95 27.02 38.87
N LEU A 122 -18.42 28.18 38.46
CA LEU A 122 -18.05 29.26 39.37
C LEU A 122 -19.28 29.87 40.05
N GLN A 123 -20.40 30.04 39.34
CA GLN A 123 -21.67 30.49 39.93
C GLN A 123 -22.22 29.44 40.91
N PHE A 124 -22.17 28.16 40.58
CA PHE A 124 -22.62 27.07 41.45
C PHE A 124 -21.81 27.01 42.75
N GLU A 125 -20.48 27.03 42.68
CA GLU A 125 -19.62 27.02 43.88
C GLU A 125 -19.77 28.30 44.72
N GLN A 126 -20.02 29.47 44.09
CA GLN A 126 -20.37 30.69 44.83
C GLN A 126 -21.69 30.55 45.61
N GLN A 127 -22.75 30.04 44.99
CA GLN A 127 -24.05 29.82 45.65
C GLN A 127 -23.93 28.81 46.79
N LYS A 128 -23.19 27.71 46.57
CA LYS A 128 -22.89 26.69 47.58
C LYS A 128 -22.12 27.27 48.76
N ALA A 129 -21.05 28.03 48.52
CA ALA A 129 -20.28 28.69 49.58
C ALA A 129 -21.12 29.70 50.39
N GLN A 130 -22.01 30.46 49.73
CA GLN A 130 -22.96 31.35 50.41
C GLN A 130 -23.96 30.56 51.29
N SER A 131 -24.51 29.46 50.78
CA SER A 131 -25.43 28.59 51.53
C SER A 131 -24.75 27.96 52.75
N GLU A 132 -23.55 27.42 52.60
CA GLU A 132 -22.75 26.89 53.71
C GLU A 132 -22.42 27.95 54.77
N LEU A 133 -22.07 29.17 54.34
CA LEU A 133 -21.82 30.29 55.24
C LEU A 133 -23.08 30.70 56.00
N ALA A 134 -24.22 30.81 55.31
CA ALA A 134 -25.51 31.13 55.93
C ALA A 134 -25.91 30.07 56.97
N GLN A 135 -25.75 28.78 56.66
CA GLN A 135 -26.00 27.69 57.61
C GLN A 135 -25.09 27.77 58.85
N LYS A 136 -23.79 28.05 58.66
CA LYS A 136 -22.84 28.23 59.77
C LYS A 136 -23.21 29.42 60.65
N LEU A 137 -23.59 30.56 60.05
CA LEU A 137 -24.04 31.75 60.77
C LEU A 137 -25.33 31.51 61.56
N VAL A 138 -26.34 30.87 60.94
CA VAL A 138 -27.59 30.50 61.62
C VAL A 138 -27.31 29.56 62.79
N LYS A 139 -26.46 28.54 62.62
CA LYS A 139 -26.06 27.62 63.69
C LYS A 139 -25.37 28.34 64.86
N LEU A 140 -24.48 29.29 64.58
CA LEU A 140 -23.77 30.06 65.59
C LEU A 140 -24.70 31.05 66.32
N ALA A 141 -25.60 31.72 65.59
CA ALA A 141 -26.62 32.58 66.18
C ALA A 141 -27.57 31.80 67.10
N LEU A 142 -28.06 30.64 66.65
CA LEU A 142 -28.89 29.74 67.48
C LEU A 142 -28.14 29.25 68.73
N HIS A 143 -26.86 28.89 68.61
CA HIS A 143 -26.03 28.53 69.77
C HIS A 143 -25.95 29.68 70.78
N GLN A 144 -25.63 30.89 70.32
CA GLN A 144 -25.50 32.05 71.22
C GLN A 144 -26.84 32.47 71.84
N VAL A 145 -27.96 32.32 71.11
CA VAL A 145 -29.31 32.51 71.66
C VAL A 145 -29.60 31.46 72.74
N ASN A 146 -29.30 30.18 72.48
CA ASN A 146 -29.49 29.09 73.44
C ASN A 146 -28.68 29.32 74.73
N GLU A 147 -27.40 29.69 74.63
CA GLU A 147 -26.60 30.07 75.80
C GLU A 147 -27.17 31.26 76.58
N LYS A 148 -27.66 32.31 75.90
CA LYS A 148 -28.28 33.48 76.54
C LYS A 148 -29.60 33.12 77.21
N LEU A 149 -30.40 32.23 76.61
CA LEU A 149 -31.64 31.72 77.19
C LEU A 149 -31.35 30.89 78.44
N ASN A 150 -30.44 29.90 78.37
CA ASN A 150 -30.08 29.07 79.53
C ASN A 150 -29.53 29.90 80.71
N LYS A 151 -28.81 30.99 80.45
CA LYS A 151 -28.32 31.93 81.49
C LYS A 151 -29.40 32.85 82.07
N ARG A 152 -30.52 33.06 81.38
CA ARG A 152 -31.63 33.93 81.82
C ARG A 152 -32.87 33.16 82.31
N LEU A 153 -32.94 31.86 82.02
CA LEU A 153 -34.02 30.98 82.44
C LEU A 153 -34.19 30.99 83.97
N ASN A 154 -35.39 31.30 84.43
CA ASN A 154 -35.76 31.24 85.85
C ASN A 154 -37.22 30.82 85.98
N ALA A 155 -37.66 30.49 87.20
CA ALA A 155 -39.00 29.94 87.45
C ALA A 155 -40.15 30.86 86.99
N SER A 156 -39.98 32.18 87.08
CA SER A 156 -40.99 33.16 86.64
C SER A 156 -41.10 33.27 85.11
N ILE A 157 -39.96 33.23 84.41
CA ILE A 157 -39.95 33.20 82.94
C ILE A 157 -40.50 31.86 82.42
N HIS A 158 -40.19 30.75 83.09
CA HIS A 158 -40.75 29.43 82.76
C HIS A 158 -42.28 29.39 82.87
N SER A 159 -42.85 29.87 83.98
CA SER A 159 -44.30 29.86 84.15
C SER A 159 -45.01 30.80 83.18
N ALA A 160 -44.43 31.96 82.88
CA ALA A 160 -44.94 32.87 81.86
C ALA A 160 -44.95 32.25 80.45
N ILE A 161 -43.87 31.58 80.04
CA ILE A 161 -43.79 30.88 78.75
C ILE A 161 -44.80 29.73 78.68
N ASN A 162 -44.89 28.90 79.73
CA ASN A 162 -45.85 27.79 79.76
C ASN A 162 -47.30 28.30 79.66
N ASN A 163 -47.65 29.36 80.38
CA ASN A 163 -48.99 29.95 80.31
C ASN A 163 -49.28 30.53 78.91
N PHE A 164 -48.31 31.19 78.28
CA PHE A 164 -48.44 31.67 76.90
C PHE A 164 -48.66 30.52 75.90
N GLN A 165 -47.92 29.41 76.05
CA GLN A 165 -48.11 28.22 75.19
C GLN A 165 -49.48 27.56 75.41
N ILE A 166 -49.98 27.49 76.64
CA ILE A 166 -51.34 26.99 76.94
C ILE A 166 -52.40 27.87 76.26
N VAL A 167 -52.24 29.19 76.27
CA VAL A 167 -53.13 30.14 75.55
C VAL A 167 -53.05 29.95 74.04
N LEU A 168 -51.86 29.74 73.46
CA LEU A 168 -51.74 29.44 72.03
C LEU A 168 -52.43 28.11 71.67
N PHE A 169 -52.24 27.07 72.47
CA PHE A 169 -52.80 25.75 72.22
C PHE A 169 -54.33 25.71 72.38
N THR A 170 -54.89 26.43 73.35
CA THR A 170 -56.35 26.55 73.52
C THR A 170 -57.03 27.39 72.43
N ASN A 171 -56.30 28.28 71.76
CA ASN A 171 -56.78 29.04 70.60
C ASN A 171 -56.43 28.38 69.25
N TYR A 172 -55.72 27.25 69.24
CA TYR A 172 -55.38 26.53 68.01
C TYR A 172 -56.62 25.85 67.43
N LYS A 173 -57.03 26.29 66.24
CA LYS A 173 -58.02 25.59 65.41
C LYS A 173 -57.28 24.75 64.37
N PRO A 174 -57.50 23.42 64.31
CA PRO A 174 -57.00 22.63 63.20
C PRO A 174 -57.65 23.08 61.89
N GLN A 175 -56.87 23.03 60.81
CA GLN A 175 -57.37 23.08 59.43
C GLN A 175 -57.67 21.65 58.96
#